data_AF-A0A7V4G7G5-F1
#
_entry.id   AF-A0A7V4G7G5-F1
#
_cell.length_a   1.000
_cell.length_b   1.000
_cell.length_c   1.000
_cell.angle_alpha   90.00
_cell.angle_beta   90.00
_cell.angle_gamma   90.00
#
_symmetry.space_group_name_H-M   'P 1'
#
loop_
_entity.id
_entity.type
_entity.pdbx_description
1 polymer ?
#
loop_
_entity_poly.entity_id
_entity_poly.type
_entity_poly.pdbx_seq_one_letter_code
_entity_poly.pdbx_strand_id
1 'polypeptide(L)'
;MDLREIRRQVQARRRVRENFRRSRFTRVGAVVRRFGLDHTFCRLLAGMDERRSGVLARTHGGKAKDLHELPLFFLATPEEYALIQEIIHLSDNPYLAFASDPEEILLSGWLYKKFPELEPELLTTRHFASLLLRGGGEAPDPRGGSRPFHPTL
;
A
#
# COMPACT_ATOMS: atom_id res chain seq x y z
N MET A 1 -25.47 -31.75 11.19
CA MET A 1 -24.25 -31.11 10.66
C MET A 1 -23.22 -31.01 11.78
N ASP A 2 -21.99 -31.46 11.56
CA ASP A 2 -20.90 -31.49 12.54
C ASP A 2 -20.20 -30.12 12.67
N LEU A 3 -19.98 -29.65 13.90
CA LEU A 3 -19.28 -28.40 14.22
C LEU A 3 -17.84 -28.36 13.68
N ARG A 4 -17.18 -29.52 13.54
CA ARG A 4 -15.83 -29.61 12.95
C ARG A 4 -15.83 -29.31 11.46
N GLU A 5 -16.91 -29.67 10.78
CA GLU A 5 -17.09 -29.47 9.34
C GLU A 5 -17.40 -28.00 9.02
N ILE A 6 -18.20 -27.35 9.89
CA ILE A 6 -18.43 -25.89 9.83
C ILE A 6 -17.11 -25.13 10.05
N ARG A 7 -16.30 -25.50 11.04
CA ARG A 7 -14.99 -24.86 11.28
C ARG A 7 -14.03 -25.03 10.10
N ARG A 8 -13.96 -26.23 9.51
CA ARG A 8 -13.15 -26.47 8.30
C ARG A 8 -13.65 -25.65 7.11
N GLN A 9 -14.97 -25.54 6.90
CA GLN A 9 -15.53 -24.70 5.83
C GLN A 9 -15.26 -23.21 6.06
N VAL A 10 -15.37 -22.71 7.29
CA VAL A 10 -15.04 -21.31 7.61
C VAL A 10 -13.54 -21.04 7.43
N GLN A 11 -12.68 -21.97 7.83
CA GLN A 11 -11.23 -21.86 7.61
C GLN A 11 -10.85 -21.97 6.13
N ALA A 12 -11.49 -22.86 5.37
CA ALA A 12 -11.29 -22.98 3.92
C ALA A 12 -11.79 -21.71 3.20
N ARG A 13 -12.94 -21.16 3.59
CA ARG A 13 -13.45 -19.89 3.04
C ARG A 13 -12.58 -18.69 3.41
N ARG A 14 -12.03 -18.65 4.63
CA ARG A 14 -11.04 -17.65 5.04
C ARG A 14 -9.76 -17.78 4.23
N ARG A 15 -9.23 -18.99 4.06
CA ARG A 15 -8.04 -19.27 3.24
C ARG A 15 -8.27 -18.98 1.76
N VAL A 16 -9.46 -19.23 1.22
CA VAL A 16 -9.81 -18.86 -0.16
C VAL A 16 -9.92 -17.34 -0.30
N ARG A 17 -10.54 -16.64 0.66
CA ARG A 17 -10.55 -15.16 0.70
C ARG A 17 -9.15 -14.55 0.93
N GLU A 18 -8.30 -15.22 1.70
CA GLU A 18 -6.89 -14.85 1.90
C GLU A 18 -6.01 -15.23 0.70
N ASN A 19 -6.30 -16.28 -0.05
CA ASN A 19 -5.55 -16.62 -1.26
C ASN A 19 -6.03 -15.81 -2.47
N PHE A 20 -7.27 -15.32 -2.45
CA PHE A 20 -7.77 -14.22 -3.30
C PHE A 20 -7.24 -12.83 -2.85
N ARG A 21 -6.24 -12.77 -1.95
CA ARG A 21 -5.56 -11.53 -1.56
C ARG A 21 -5.02 -10.83 -2.80
N ARG A 22 -5.61 -9.66 -3.10
CA ARG A 22 -4.97 -8.46 -3.65
C ARG A 22 -3.67 -8.75 -4.41
N SER A 23 -3.78 -9.44 -5.55
CA SER A 23 -2.62 -9.68 -6.39
C SER A 23 -1.91 -8.35 -6.63
N ARG A 24 -0.57 -8.32 -6.47
CA ARG A 24 0.23 -7.12 -6.78
C ARG A 24 -0.09 -6.62 -8.18
N PHE A 25 -0.31 -7.56 -9.11
CA PHE A 25 -0.77 -7.26 -10.46
C PHE A 25 -2.12 -6.53 -10.48
N THR A 26 -3.14 -7.06 -9.81
CA THR A 26 -4.46 -6.41 -9.73
C THR A 26 -4.37 -5.03 -9.08
N ARG A 27 -3.58 -4.90 -8.01
CA ARG A 27 -3.45 -3.63 -7.28
C ARG A 27 -2.74 -2.58 -8.11
N VAL A 28 -1.58 -2.91 -8.65
CA VAL A 28 -0.80 -2.02 -9.52
C VAL A 28 -1.61 -1.68 -10.77
N GLY A 29 -2.27 -2.66 -11.40
CA GLY A 29 -3.14 -2.43 -12.56
C GLY A 29 -4.29 -1.46 -12.27
N ALA A 30 -4.94 -1.59 -11.12
CA ALA A 30 -5.98 -0.65 -10.72
C ALA A 30 -5.43 0.78 -10.55
N VAL A 31 -4.25 0.95 -9.95
CA VAL A 31 -3.59 2.25 -9.83
C VAL A 31 -3.19 2.80 -11.20
N VAL A 32 -2.55 1.99 -12.05
CA VAL A 32 -2.14 2.36 -13.41
C VAL A 32 -3.33 2.91 -14.19
N ARG A 33 -4.43 2.15 -14.25
CA ARG A 33 -5.62 2.56 -15.01
C ARG A 33 -6.30 3.77 -14.41
N ARG A 34 -6.45 3.81 -13.08
CA ARG A 34 -7.16 4.90 -12.39
C ARG A 34 -6.44 6.24 -12.52
N PHE A 35 -5.11 6.24 -12.43
CA PHE A 35 -4.31 7.45 -12.45
C PHE A 35 -3.69 7.75 -13.83
N GLY A 36 -4.00 6.94 -14.85
CA GLY A 36 -3.49 7.13 -16.21
C GLY A 36 -1.97 7.05 -16.27
N LEU A 37 -1.36 6.13 -15.50
CA LEU A 37 0.09 5.99 -15.47
C LEU A 37 0.61 5.45 -16.80
N ASP A 38 1.80 5.89 -17.17
CA ASP A 38 2.53 5.46 -18.37
C ASP A 38 4.00 5.17 -18.04
N HIS A 39 4.84 4.89 -19.04
CA HIS A 39 6.26 4.61 -18.83
C HIS A 39 7.06 5.81 -18.28
N THR A 40 6.53 7.04 -18.25
CA THR A 40 7.17 8.16 -17.54
C THR A 40 7.23 7.88 -16.04
N PHE A 41 6.22 7.19 -15.50
CA PHE A 41 6.17 6.76 -14.11
C PHE A 41 7.28 5.74 -13.80
N CYS A 42 7.58 4.80 -14.70
CA CYS A 42 8.69 3.86 -14.54
C CYS A 42 10.04 4.57 -14.40
N ARG A 43 10.27 5.63 -15.19
CA ARG A 43 11.49 6.45 -15.07
C ARG A 43 11.57 7.17 -13.73
N LEU A 44 10.44 7.70 -13.25
CA LEU A 44 10.36 8.31 -11.92
C LEU A 44 10.68 7.28 -10.83
N LEU A 45 10.06 6.11 -10.90
CA LEU A 45 10.22 5.01 -9.95
C LEU A 45 11.68 4.50 -9.92
N ALA A 46 12.30 4.29 -11.08
CA ALA A 46 13.71 3.87 -11.17
C ALA A 46 14.68 4.90 -10.59
N GLY A 47 14.30 6.19 -10.58
CA GLY A 47 15.07 7.27 -9.98
C GLY A 47 14.76 7.54 -8.51
N MET A 48 13.92 6.76 -7.85
CA MET A 48 13.60 6.97 -6.44
C MET A 48 14.76 6.50 -5.55
N ASP A 49 15.21 7.39 -4.66
CA ASP A 49 16.19 7.10 -3.61
C ASP A 49 15.59 7.46 -2.23
N GLU A 50 16.36 7.22 -1.17
CA GLU A 50 15.91 7.51 0.21
C GLU A 50 15.61 8.99 0.43
N ARG A 51 16.38 9.89 -0.21
CA ARG A 51 16.19 11.35 -0.07
C ARG A 51 14.86 11.78 -0.69
N ARG A 52 14.59 11.36 -1.93
CA ARG A 52 13.35 11.64 -2.66
C ARG A 52 12.16 11.01 -1.95
N SER A 53 12.31 9.78 -1.47
CA SER A 53 11.28 9.11 -0.68
C SER A 53 10.97 9.87 0.61
N GLY A 54 12.00 10.40 1.29
CA GLY A 54 11.82 11.25 2.47
C GLY A 54 11.11 12.57 2.19
N VAL A 55 11.39 13.21 1.04
CA VAL A 55 10.66 14.41 0.60
C VAL A 55 9.20 14.07 0.34
N LEU A 56 8.94 13.04 -0.46
CA LEU A 56 7.59 12.60 -0.81
C LEU A 56 6.78 12.21 0.43
N ALA A 57 7.40 11.52 1.40
CA ALA A 57 6.75 11.17 2.66
C ALA A 57 6.34 12.41 3.49
N ARG A 58 7.18 13.46 3.52
CA ARG A 58 6.82 14.72 4.21
C ARG A 58 5.69 15.46 3.50
N THR A 59 5.71 15.49 2.17
CA THR A 59 4.66 16.14 1.37
C THR A 59 3.30 15.47 1.53
N HIS A 60 3.27 14.13 1.63
CA HIS A 60 2.01 13.36 1.69
C HIS A 60 1.72 12.77 3.07
N GLY A 61 2.43 13.18 4.12
CA GLY A 61 2.35 12.59 5.46
C GLY A 61 0.98 12.67 6.13
N GLY A 62 0.18 13.67 5.78
CA GLY A 62 -1.20 13.87 6.28
C GLY A 62 -2.29 13.29 5.38
N LYS A 63 -1.93 12.64 4.26
CA LYS A 63 -2.90 12.12 3.30
C LYS A 63 -3.64 10.91 3.90
N ALA A 64 -4.97 10.95 3.85
CA ALA A 64 -5.78 9.79 4.18
C ALA A 64 -5.64 8.72 3.09
N LYS A 65 -5.77 7.45 3.47
CA LYS A 65 -5.73 6.34 2.51
C LYS A 65 -7.03 6.29 1.72
N ASP A 66 -6.94 6.35 0.40
CA ASP A 66 -8.10 6.25 -0.48
C ASP A 66 -8.41 4.78 -0.81
N LEU A 67 -9.36 4.22 -0.07
CA LEU A 67 -9.82 2.86 -0.24
C LEU A 67 -10.86 2.79 -1.35
N HIS A 68 -10.41 2.48 -2.55
CA HIS A 68 -11.28 2.17 -3.67
C HIS A 68 -11.49 0.66 -3.82
N GLU A 69 -12.64 0.29 -4.37
CA GLU A 69 -12.95 -1.09 -4.71
C GLU A 69 -11.99 -1.57 -5.80
N LEU A 70 -11.43 -2.77 -5.58
CA LEU A 70 -10.63 -3.44 -6.59
C LEU A 70 -11.49 -4.42 -7.38
N PRO A 71 -11.26 -4.55 -8.70
CA PRO A 71 -11.85 -5.64 -9.45
C PRO A 71 -11.34 -6.98 -8.91
N LEU A 72 -12.19 -8.02 -8.94
CA LEU A 72 -11.80 -9.38 -8.56
C LEU A 72 -10.66 -9.91 -9.45
N PHE A 73 -10.70 -9.55 -10.73
CA PHE A 73 -9.66 -9.86 -11.72
C PHE A 73 -9.40 -8.61 -12.57
N PHE A 74 -8.12 -8.23 -12.71
CA PHE A 74 -7.74 -7.15 -13.60
C PHE A 74 -7.42 -7.71 -14.99
N LEU A 75 -8.26 -7.36 -15.97
CA LEU A 75 -8.02 -7.67 -17.37
C LEU A 75 -7.22 -6.53 -18.00
N ALA A 76 -5.93 -6.75 -18.18
CA ALA A 76 -5.01 -5.80 -18.77
C ALA A 76 -5.00 -5.92 -20.29
N THR A 77 -4.93 -4.78 -20.98
CA THR A 77 -4.43 -4.70 -22.36
C THR A 77 -2.95 -5.12 -22.41
N PRO A 78 -2.39 -5.47 -23.58
CA PRO A 78 -0.97 -5.77 -23.72
C PRO A 78 -0.05 -4.66 -23.20
N GLU A 79 -0.41 -3.40 -23.47
CA GLU A 79 0.32 -2.21 -23.04
C GLU A 79 0.26 -2.05 -21.51
N GLU A 80 -0.93 -2.16 -20.92
CA GLU A 80 -1.08 -2.13 -19.45
C GLU A 80 -0.32 -3.28 -18.80
N TYR A 81 -0.37 -4.48 -19.38
CA TYR A 81 0.33 -5.65 -18.86
C TYR A 81 1.84 -5.40 -18.79
N ALA A 82 2.44 -4.91 -19.88
CA ALA A 82 3.86 -4.58 -19.95
C ALA A 82 4.25 -3.54 -18.89
N LEU A 83 3.46 -2.47 -18.76
CA LEU A 83 3.68 -1.42 -17.78
C LEU A 83 3.56 -1.93 -16.33
N ILE A 84 2.53 -2.73 -16.03
CA ILE A 84 2.33 -3.31 -14.70
C ILE A 84 3.51 -4.21 -14.32
N GLN A 85 3.96 -5.05 -15.25
CA GLN A 85 5.13 -5.92 -15.03
C GLN A 85 6.40 -5.11 -14.78
N GLU A 86 6.62 -4.04 -15.54
CA GLU A 86 7.77 -3.15 -15.35
C GLU A 86 7.75 -2.49 -13.96
N ILE A 87 6.60 -1.95 -13.52
CA ILE A 87 6.44 -1.37 -12.18
C ILE A 87 6.70 -2.40 -11.09
N ILE A 88 6.15 -3.61 -11.23
CA ILE A 88 6.36 -4.70 -10.26
C ILE A 88 7.84 -5.09 -10.21
N HIS A 89 8.51 -5.15 -11.36
CA HIS A 89 9.93 -5.50 -11.43
C HIS A 89 10.82 -4.43 -10.79
N LEU A 90 10.54 -3.14 -11.05
CA LEU A 90 11.30 -2.02 -10.49
C LEU A 90 11.10 -1.85 -8.98
N SER A 91 9.98 -2.30 -8.43
CA SER A 91 9.62 -2.14 -7.02
C SER A 91 9.18 -3.47 -6.42
N ASP A 92 9.95 -4.53 -6.63
CA ASP A 92 9.59 -5.90 -6.20
C ASP A 92 9.58 -6.03 -4.67
N ASN A 93 8.42 -5.72 -4.07
CA ASN A 93 8.21 -5.79 -2.62
C ASN A 93 6.76 -6.21 -2.30
N PRO A 94 6.51 -6.77 -1.09
CA PRO A 94 5.17 -7.22 -0.71
C PRO A 94 4.17 -6.08 -0.49
N TYR A 95 4.64 -4.85 -0.23
CA TYR A 95 3.77 -3.72 0.11
C TYR A 95 3.03 -3.15 -1.10
N LEU A 96 3.50 -3.44 -2.31
CA LEU A 96 2.76 -3.14 -3.55
C LEU A 96 1.31 -3.67 -3.54
N ALA A 97 1.03 -4.79 -2.85
CA ALA A 97 -0.33 -5.34 -2.75
C ALA A 97 -1.32 -4.40 -2.01
N PHE A 98 -0.79 -3.39 -1.32
CA PHE A 98 -1.55 -2.44 -0.50
C PHE A 98 -1.54 -1.01 -1.05
N ALA A 99 -0.79 -0.73 -2.12
CA ALA A 99 -0.65 0.61 -2.69
C ALA A 99 -1.98 1.10 -3.31
N SER A 100 -2.54 2.22 -2.85
CA SER A 100 -3.80 2.78 -3.36
C SER A 100 -3.63 3.87 -4.43
N ASP A 101 -2.43 4.40 -4.58
CA ASP A 101 -2.13 5.53 -5.47
C ASP A 101 -0.65 5.49 -5.94
N PRO A 102 -0.26 6.35 -6.90
CA PRO A 102 1.09 6.36 -7.45
C PRO A 102 2.15 6.69 -6.40
N GLU A 103 1.85 7.57 -5.44
CA GLU A 103 2.77 7.93 -4.37
C GLU A 103 3.10 6.73 -3.48
N GLU A 104 2.10 5.91 -3.14
CA GLU A 104 2.32 4.68 -2.37
C GLU A 104 3.17 3.67 -3.16
N ILE A 105 3.04 3.57 -4.49
CA ILE A 105 3.93 2.73 -5.29
C ILE A 105 5.38 3.23 -5.17
N LEU A 106 5.61 4.55 -5.31
CA LEU A 106 6.94 5.16 -5.17
C LEU A 106 7.54 4.95 -3.77
N LEU A 107 6.72 4.98 -2.72
CA LEU A 107 7.17 4.84 -1.33
C LEU A 107 7.30 3.40 -0.85
N SER A 108 6.65 2.44 -1.53
CA SER A 108 6.52 1.05 -1.08
C SER A 108 7.87 0.38 -0.78
N GLY A 109 8.84 0.52 -1.68
CA GLY A 109 10.17 -0.08 -1.52
C GLY A 109 10.94 0.49 -0.33
N TRP A 110 10.90 1.82 -0.15
CA TRP A 110 11.58 2.45 1.00
C TRP A 110 10.88 2.13 2.33
N LEU A 111 9.55 2.11 2.34
CA LEU A 111 8.76 1.69 3.50
C LEU A 111 9.13 0.25 3.92
N TYR A 112 9.17 -0.68 2.96
CA TYR A 112 9.55 -2.06 3.23
C TYR A 112 10.99 -2.18 3.73
N LYS A 113 11.94 -1.44 3.13
CA LYS A 113 13.34 -1.42 3.60
C LYS A 113 13.47 -0.95 5.04
N LYS A 114 12.69 0.06 5.44
CA LYS A 114 12.77 0.67 6.77
C LYS A 114 11.99 -0.11 7.83
N PHE A 115 10.85 -0.68 7.45
CA PHE A 115 9.93 -1.40 8.34
C PHE A 115 9.39 -2.63 7.61
N PRO A 116 10.14 -3.75 7.53
CA PRO A 116 9.74 -4.92 6.74
C PRO A 116 8.59 -5.73 7.35
N GLU A 117 8.35 -5.57 8.66
CA GLU A 117 7.38 -6.36 9.44
C GLU A 117 6.10 -5.58 9.78
N LEU A 118 5.71 -4.59 8.96
CA LEU A 118 4.44 -3.89 9.18
C LEU A 118 3.24 -4.81 9.01
N GLU A 119 2.33 -4.72 9.96
CA GLU A 119 1.07 -5.45 9.95
C GLU A 119 0.23 -5.09 8.70
N PRO A 120 -0.34 -6.10 8.00
CA PRO A 120 -1.21 -5.88 6.85
C PRO A 120 -2.37 -4.92 7.10
N GLU A 121 -2.86 -4.84 8.34
CA GLU A 121 -3.94 -3.94 8.74
C GLU A 121 -3.50 -2.47 8.70
N LEU A 122 -2.26 -2.16 9.11
CA LEU A 122 -1.68 -0.83 9.00
C LEU A 122 -1.48 -0.44 7.53
N LEU A 123 -0.94 -1.36 6.72
CA LEU A 123 -0.75 -1.14 5.28
C LEU A 123 -2.08 -0.94 4.56
N THR A 124 -3.16 -1.55 5.05
CA THR A 124 -4.50 -1.37 4.48
C THR A 124 -5.12 -0.04 4.84
N THR A 125 -4.95 0.43 6.07
CA THR A 125 -5.73 1.57 6.61
C THR A 125 -4.99 2.90 6.58
N ARG A 126 -3.65 2.88 6.52
CA ARG A 126 -2.83 4.09 6.57
C ARG A 126 -2.03 4.30 5.30
N HIS A 127 -1.90 5.57 4.94
CA HIS A 127 -1.09 5.97 3.80
C HIS A 127 0.41 5.71 4.09
N PHE A 128 1.16 5.23 3.10
CA PHE A 128 2.57 4.86 3.28
C PHE A 128 3.45 6.01 3.76
N ALA A 129 3.18 7.22 3.27
CA ALA A 129 3.87 8.43 3.74
C ALA A 129 3.71 8.63 5.26
N SER A 130 2.51 8.44 5.79
CA SER A 130 2.24 8.57 7.24
C SER A 130 2.99 7.51 8.05
N LEU A 131 3.07 6.28 7.54
CA LEU A 131 3.81 5.18 8.18
C LEU A 131 5.31 5.48 8.24
N LEU A 132 5.86 6.05 7.16
CA LEU A 132 7.27 6.45 7.08
C LEU A 132 7.66 7.55 8.06
N LEU A 133 6.76 8.52 8.27
CA LEU A 133 6.98 9.63 9.21
C LEU A 133 6.83 9.23 10.68
N ARG A 134 5.88 8.34 11.01
CA ARG A 134 5.60 7.92 12.39
C ARG A 134 6.52 6.81 12.93
N GLY A 135 7.51 6.37 12.17
CA GLY A 135 8.46 5.38 12.67
C GLY A 135 7.92 3.94 12.74
N GLY A 136 6.85 3.60 12.01
CA GLY A 136 6.41 2.21 11.87
C GLY A 136 5.91 1.52 13.15
N GLY A 137 5.21 2.22 14.06
CA GLY A 137 4.72 1.54 15.27
C GLY A 137 3.83 2.28 16.26
N GLU A 138 3.51 3.56 16.10
CA GLU A 138 2.55 4.19 17.02
C GLU A 138 1.11 4.11 16.46
N ALA A 139 0.27 3.36 17.17
CA ALA A 139 -1.19 3.43 17.03
C ALA A 139 -1.65 4.89 17.18
N PRO A 140 -2.64 5.39 16.42
CA PRO A 140 -3.27 6.65 16.78
C PRO A 140 -3.85 6.46 18.18
N ASP A 141 -3.50 7.35 19.10
CA ASP A 141 -4.18 7.45 20.39
C ASP A 141 -5.70 7.57 20.10
N PRO A 142 -6.53 6.61 20.55
CA PRO A 142 -7.99 6.71 20.37
C PRO A 142 -8.60 7.85 21.20
N ARG A 143 -7.80 8.56 21.99
CA ARG A 143 -8.21 9.77 22.69
C ARG A 143 -7.63 10.96 21.94
N GLY A 144 -8.48 11.64 21.17
CA GLY A 144 -8.24 13.02 20.77
C GLY A 144 -8.04 13.88 22.02
N GLY A 145 -6.79 13.98 22.48
CA GLY A 145 -6.36 14.88 23.53
C GLY A 145 -5.53 15.97 22.90
N SER A 146 -6.17 17.08 22.55
CA SER A 146 -5.48 18.36 22.33
C SER A 146 -4.58 18.63 23.53
N ARG A 147 -3.26 18.42 23.39
CA ARG A 147 -2.31 19.02 24.33
C ARG A 147 -2.18 20.48 23.93
N PRO A 148 -2.55 21.45 24.79
CA PRO A 148 -2.28 22.84 24.50
C PRO A 148 -0.77 23.05 24.46
N PHE A 149 -0.32 23.65 23.36
CA PHE A 149 1.01 24.21 23.24
C PHE A 149 1.13 25.33 24.28
N HIS A 150 1.91 25.13 25.33
CA HIS A 150 2.34 26.23 26.19
C HIS A 150 3.75 26.65 25.74
N PRO A 151 3.93 27.85 25.18
CA PRO A 151 5.25 28.43 25.01
C PRO A 151 5.70 28.96 26.38
N THR A 152 6.78 28.40 26.91
CA THR A 152 7.50 29.01 28.02
C THR A 152 8.34 30.16 27.45
N LEU A 153 8.11 31.36 27.96
CA LEU A 153 8.99 32.53 27.82
C LEU A 153 10.28 32.34 28.63
#